data_AF-L9KKN7-F1
#
_entry.id   AF-L9KKN7-F1
#
_cell.length_a   1.000
_cell.length_b   1.000
_cell.length_c   1.000
_cell.angle_alpha   90.00
_cell.angle_beta   90.00
_cell.angle_gamma   90.00
#
_symmetry.space_group_name_H-M   'P 1'
#
loop_
_entity.id
_entity.type
_entity.pdbx_description
1 polymer ?
#
loop_
_entity_poly.entity_id
_entity_poly.type
_entity_poly.pdbx_seq_one_letter_code
_entity_poly.pdbx_strand_id
1 'polypeptide(L)'
;MADIQTERAYQKQPAIFQNKKKVLLGETGKEKLPRYYKNISLGFNPPSSDYLHYICKYSRFKKGHKNMSVHLSPCFRDFQIDDIVTVGECWPLSKTVHYYVLKVTKAAGTKK
;
A
#
# COMPACT_ATOMS: atom_id res chain seq x y z
N MET A 1 -6.03 9.68 -11.58
CA MET A 1 -6.02 8.20 -11.56
C MET A 1 -4.93 7.74 -12.51
N ALA A 2 -4.27 6.61 -12.27
CA ALA A 2 -3.35 6.06 -13.28
C ALA A 2 -4.21 5.36 -14.33
N ASP A 3 -3.87 5.50 -15.60
CA ASP A 3 -4.56 4.76 -16.66
C ASP A 3 -4.30 3.26 -16.45
N ILE A 4 -5.38 2.48 -16.42
CA ILE A 4 -5.33 1.06 -16.04
C ILE A 4 -4.66 0.20 -17.13
N GLN A 5 -4.59 0.71 -18.36
CA GLN A 5 -4.09 -0.02 -19.54
C GLN A 5 -2.76 0.54 -20.03
N THR A 6 -1.75 0.57 -19.14
CA THR A 6 -0.38 0.94 -19.53
C THR A 6 0.41 -0.25 -20.06
N GLU A 7 0.00 -1.47 -19.71
CA GLU A 7 0.67 -2.70 -20.11
C GLU A 7 0.03 -3.32 -21.37
N ARG A 8 0.79 -4.21 -22.03
CA ARG A 8 0.32 -4.92 -23.23
C ARG A 8 -0.85 -5.86 -22.96
N ALA A 9 -0.98 -6.34 -21.72
CA ALA A 9 -2.07 -7.21 -21.29
C ALA A 9 -3.27 -6.39 -20.76
N TYR A 10 -4.48 -6.83 -21.10
CA TYR A 10 -5.70 -6.22 -20.59
C TYR A 10 -5.88 -6.53 -19.10
N GLN A 11 -5.81 -5.50 -18.25
CA GLN A 11 -6.00 -5.62 -16.80
C GLN A 11 -7.48 -5.53 -16.41
N LYS A 12 -7.97 -6.50 -15.62
CA LYS A 12 -9.35 -6.53 -15.05
C LYS A 12 -9.36 -7.09 -13.64
N GLN A 13 -10.38 -6.73 -12.85
CA GLN A 13 -10.59 -7.33 -11.54
C GLN A 13 -11.20 -8.73 -11.70
N PRO A 14 -10.59 -9.81 -11.16
CA PRO A 14 -11.05 -11.18 -11.39
C PRO A 14 -12.41 -11.48 -10.73
N ALA A 15 -12.72 -10.82 -9.61
CA ALA A 15 -13.99 -11.00 -8.91
C ALA A 15 -15.19 -10.30 -9.59
N ILE A 16 -14.95 -9.47 -10.61
CA ILE A 16 -15.99 -8.67 -11.27
C ILE A 16 -16.14 -9.12 -12.70
N PHE A 17 -17.33 -9.63 -13.01
CA PHE A 17 -17.72 -9.96 -14.36
C PHE A 17 -18.07 -8.68 -15.15
N GLN A 18 -17.30 -8.40 -16.20
CA GLN A 18 -17.45 -7.18 -17.00
C GLN A 18 -18.56 -7.27 -18.05
N ASN A 19 -18.80 -8.47 -18.59
CA ASN A 19 -19.70 -8.68 -19.73
C ASN A 19 -21.14 -8.96 -19.27
N LYS A 20 -21.62 -8.22 -18.27
CA LYS A 20 -23.01 -8.36 -17.80
C LYS A 20 -23.95 -7.84 -18.89
N LYS A 21 -24.77 -8.72 -19.46
CA LYS A 21 -25.78 -8.33 -20.46
C LYS A 21 -26.83 -7.46 -19.76
N LYS A 22 -27.02 -6.22 -20.24
CA LYS A 22 -28.11 -5.36 -19.80
C LYS A 22 -29.43 -5.92 -20.35
N VAL A 23 -30.38 -6.21 -19.46
CA VAL A 23 -31.78 -6.49 -19.85
C VAL A 23 -32.40 -5.16 -20.25
N LEU A 24 -33.19 -5.17 -21.32
CA LEU A 24 -33.58 -4.05 -22.17
C LEU A 24 -34.00 -2.76 -21.43
N LEU A 25 -33.60 -1.64 -22.04
CA LEU A 25 -34.07 -0.25 -21.86
C LEU A 25 -33.68 0.46 -20.54
N GLY A 26 -32.68 1.35 -20.62
CA GLY A 26 -32.39 2.33 -19.57
C GLY A 26 -30.94 2.80 -19.54
N GLU A 27 -30.73 4.05 -19.94
CA GLU A 27 -29.52 4.88 -19.81
C GLU A 27 -28.30 4.52 -20.69
N THR A 28 -28.17 5.31 -21.76
CA THR A 28 -27.01 5.51 -22.65
C THR A 28 -25.83 6.13 -21.89
N GLY A 29 -25.23 5.35 -21.00
CA GLY A 29 -23.96 5.65 -20.37
C GLY A 29 -23.15 4.37 -20.24
N LYS A 30 -21.83 4.44 -20.47
CA LYS A 30 -20.90 3.37 -20.09
C LYS A 30 -21.00 3.23 -18.57
N GLU A 31 -21.85 2.32 -18.09
CA GLU A 31 -21.95 2.01 -16.66
C GLU A 31 -20.55 1.68 -16.16
N LYS A 32 -20.04 2.49 -15.23
CA LYS A 32 -18.76 2.20 -14.58
C LYS A 32 -18.96 0.90 -13.80
N LEU A 33 -18.21 -0.12 -14.16
CA LEU A 33 -18.23 -1.40 -13.47
C LEU A 33 -18.03 -1.18 -11.96
N PRO A 34 -18.78 -1.90 -11.09
CA PRO A 34 -18.58 -1.79 -9.66
C PRO A 34 -17.13 -2.16 -9.32
N ARG A 35 -16.51 -1.43 -8.39
CA ARG A 35 -15.11 -1.68 -7.98
C ARG A 35 -15.08 -2.53 -6.73
N TYR A 36 -14.34 -3.63 -6.77
CA TYR A 36 -14.20 -4.52 -5.63
C TYR A 36 -13.20 -3.95 -4.62
N TYR A 37 -13.58 -3.94 -3.34
CA TYR A 37 -12.72 -3.55 -2.21
C TYR A 37 -12.88 -4.55 -1.05
N LYS A 38 -11.82 -4.69 -0.24
CA LYS A 38 -11.80 -5.49 0.99
C LYS A 38 -11.20 -4.64 2.12
N ASN A 39 -11.70 -4.83 3.33
CA ASN A 39 -11.14 -4.22 4.53
C ASN A 39 -10.03 -5.10 5.09
N ILE A 40 -8.88 -4.51 5.41
CA ILE A 40 -7.65 -5.19 5.86
C ILE A 40 -7.36 -4.86 7.36
N SER A 41 -8.26 -4.12 8.02
CA SER A 41 -8.02 -3.48 9.31
C SER A 41 -7.71 -4.46 10.45
N LEU A 42 -6.50 -4.34 11.04
CA LEU A 42 -6.11 -4.94 12.33
C LEU A 42 -5.58 -3.87 13.31
N GLY A 43 -6.20 -2.69 13.39
CA GLY A 43 -5.89 -1.70 14.43
C GLY A 43 -4.41 -1.28 14.52
N PHE A 44 -3.75 -1.11 13.38
CA PHE A 44 -2.30 -0.99 13.33
C PHE A 44 -1.78 0.39 13.79
N ASN A 45 -0.77 0.36 14.67
CA ASN A 45 0.09 1.49 14.99
C ASN A 45 1.42 1.37 14.23
N PRO A 46 1.99 2.48 13.71
CA PRO A 46 3.26 2.43 12.99
C PRO A 46 4.44 2.13 13.94
N PRO A 47 5.25 1.10 13.67
CA PRO A 47 6.52 0.91 14.37
C PRO A 47 7.59 1.89 13.83
N SER A 48 8.51 2.34 14.71
CA SER A 48 9.68 3.13 14.28
C SER A 48 10.69 2.24 13.55
N SER A 49 11.21 2.71 12.41
CA SER A 49 12.24 2.02 11.60
C SER A 49 13.62 1.95 12.26
N ASP A 50 13.93 2.92 13.12
CA ASP A 50 15.12 2.93 13.95
C ASP A 50 14.96 1.93 15.11
N TYR A 51 15.91 1.01 15.26
CA TYR A 51 15.94 0.07 16.37
C TYR A 51 17.13 0.32 17.30
N LEU A 52 16.91 0.12 18.59
CA LEU A 52 17.93 0.18 19.62
C LEU A 52 18.41 -1.24 19.95
N HIS A 53 19.67 -1.53 19.65
CA HIS A 53 20.31 -2.78 20.00
C HIS A 53 21.05 -2.64 21.33
N TYR A 54 20.57 -3.31 22.38
CA TYR A 54 21.24 -3.28 23.68
C TYR A 54 22.56 -4.06 23.65
N ILE A 55 23.65 -3.45 24.12
CA ILE A 55 24.95 -4.08 24.27
C ILE A 55 25.18 -4.36 25.75
N CYS A 56 24.97 -5.63 26.14
CA CYS A 56 25.10 -6.06 27.53
C CYS A 56 26.48 -5.75 28.13
N LYS A 57 27.56 -5.86 27.35
CA LYS A 57 28.93 -5.60 27.81
C LYS A 57 29.13 -4.19 28.38
N TYR A 58 28.45 -3.20 27.81
CA TYR A 58 28.63 -1.79 28.19
C TYR A 58 27.40 -1.20 28.88
N SER A 59 26.37 -2.01 29.13
CA SER A 59 25.05 -1.60 29.63
C SER A 59 24.49 -0.37 28.89
N ARG A 60 24.62 -0.34 27.55
CA ARG A 60 24.26 0.79 26.68
C ARG A 60 23.56 0.33 25.42
N PHE A 61 22.75 1.20 24.81
CA PHE A 61 22.08 0.93 23.53
C PHE A 61 22.89 1.47 22.35
N LYS A 62 22.97 0.69 21.27
CA LYS A 62 23.46 1.11 19.95
C LYS A 62 22.26 1.40 19.05
N LYS A 63 22.22 2.62 18.48
CA LYS A 63 21.24 2.97 17.46
C LYS A 63 21.64 2.35 16.12
N GLY A 64 20.69 1.69 15.45
CA GLY A 64 20.86 1.13 14.11
C GLY A 64 19.63 1.42 13.24
N HIS A 65 19.83 1.40 11.92
CA HIS A 65 18.76 1.52 10.93
C HIS A 65 18.89 0.39 9.91
N LYS A 66 17.76 -0.04 9.35
CA LYS A 66 17.71 -0.99 8.22
C LYS A 66 16.80 -0.42 7.15
N ASN A 67 17.31 -0.40 5.92
CA ASN A 67 16.49 -0.04 4.77
C ASN A 67 15.72 -1.28 4.33
N MET A 68 14.40 -1.17 4.23
CA MET A 68 13.52 -2.25 3.77
C MET A 68 12.74 -1.76 2.55
N SER A 69 12.74 -2.55 1.47
CA SER A 69 11.90 -2.24 0.31
C SER A 69 10.48 -2.72 0.56
N VAL A 70 9.51 -1.82 0.37
CA VAL A 70 8.09 -2.07 0.65
C VAL A 70 7.26 -1.72 -0.59
N HIS A 71 6.22 -2.52 -0.87
CA HIS A 71 5.29 -2.23 -1.96
C HIS A 71 4.33 -1.09 -1.59
N LEU A 72 4.30 -0.04 -2.42
CA LEU A 72 3.34 1.07 -2.32
C LEU A 72 2.18 0.86 -3.29
N SER A 73 0.97 0.74 -2.74
CA SER A 73 -0.24 0.65 -3.57
C SER A 73 -0.54 1.99 -4.26
N PRO A 74 -0.93 2.02 -5.55
CA PRO A 74 -1.33 3.24 -6.27
C PRO A 74 -2.52 4.01 -5.68
N CYS A 75 -3.18 3.45 -4.66
CA CYS A 75 -4.21 4.12 -3.87
C CYS A 75 -3.65 5.30 -3.07
N PHE A 76 -2.38 5.24 -2.66
CA PHE A 76 -1.68 6.34 -1.97
C PHE A 76 -0.95 7.19 -3.01
N ARG A 77 -1.42 8.42 -3.24
CA ARG A 77 -0.82 9.36 -4.21
C ARG A 77 0.01 10.45 -3.54
N ASP A 78 -0.40 10.85 -2.34
CA ASP A 78 0.19 11.97 -1.61
C ASP A 78 1.28 11.49 -0.66
N PHE A 79 2.26 10.73 -1.16
CA PHE A 79 3.41 10.30 -0.36
C PHE A 79 4.57 11.28 -0.51
N GLN A 80 5.17 11.66 0.61
CA GLN A 80 6.40 12.46 0.63
C GLN A 80 7.47 11.71 1.40
N ILE A 81 8.72 12.04 1.09
CA ILE A 81 9.86 11.61 1.88
C ILE A 81 9.65 12.14 3.31
N ASP A 82 10.02 11.33 4.31
CA ASP A 82 9.83 11.59 5.75
C ASP A 82 8.41 11.41 6.32
N ASP A 83 7.47 10.88 5.54
CA ASP A 83 6.19 10.43 6.08
C ASP A 83 6.34 9.15 6.94
N ILE A 84 5.52 9.03 7.99
CA ILE A 84 5.49 7.84 8.84
C ILE A 84 4.58 6.81 8.18
N VAL A 85 5.11 5.63 7.89
CA VAL A 85 4.38 4.57 7.19
C VAL A 85 4.18 3.36 8.10
N THR A 86 2.95 2.87 8.14
CA THR A 86 2.63 1.57 8.74
C THR A 86 2.74 0.49 7.68
N VAL A 87 3.60 -0.48 7.96
CA VAL A 87 3.94 -1.59 7.06
C VAL A 87 3.38 -2.90 7.63
N GLY A 88 2.81 -3.73 6.76
CA GLY A 88 2.35 -5.08 7.09
C GLY A 88 3.22 -6.13 6.40
N GLU A 89 3.41 -7.27 7.06
CA GLU A 89 4.04 -8.45 6.47
C GLU A 89 3.11 -9.10 5.45
N CYS A 90 3.67 -9.57 4.34
CA CYS A 90 2.93 -10.33 3.33
C CYS A 90 3.77 -11.49 2.79
N TRP A 91 3.11 -12.32 1.98
CA TRP A 91 3.82 -13.29 1.13
C TRP A 91 4.88 -12.58 0.27
N PRO A 92 6.00 -13.25 -0.05
CA PRO A 92 7.04 -12.67 -0.90
C PRO A 92 6.43 -12.25 -2.26
N LEU A 93 6.33 -10.94 -2.50
CA LEU A 93 5.82 -10.38 -3.75
C LEU A 93 6.93 -10.31 -4.80
N SER A 94 8.17 -10.08 -4.36
CA SER A 94 9.38 -10.09 -5.19
C SER A 94 10.58 -10.54 -4.35
N LYS A 95 11.78 -10.53 -4.94
CA LYS A 95 13.02 -10.92 -4.25
C LYS A 95 13.30 -10.13 -2.97
N THR A 96 12.91 -8.86 -2.92
CA THR A 96 13.21 -7.97 -1.78
C THR A 96 11.95 -7.45 -1.11
N VAL A 97 10.79 -7.55 -1.77
CA VAL A 97 9.54 -6.99 -1.28
C VAL A 97 8.71 -8.08 -0.62
N HIS A 98 8.81 -8.11 0.71
CA HIS A 98 8.07 -9.00 1.61
C HIS A 98 7.04 -8.26 2.46
N TYR A 99 6.84 -6.98 2.17
CA TYR A 99 6.03 -6.09 2.97
C TYR A 99 5.18 -5.17 2.09
N TYR A 100 4.02 -4.76 2.60
CA TYR A 100 3.11 -3.84 1.94
C TYR A 100 2.76 -2.65 2.84
N VAL A 101 2.54 -1.49 2.24
CA VAL A 101 2.07 -0.30 2.96
C VAL A 101 0.57 -0.40 3.25
N LEU A 102 0.23 -0.26 4.53
CA LEU A 102 -1.13 -0.29 5.05
C LEU A 102 -1.72 1.10 5.25
N LYS A 103 -0.92 2.02 5.78
CA LYS A 103 -1.34 3.36 6.15
C LYS A 103 -0.16 4.32 6.04
N VAL A 104 -0.42 5.50 5.51
CA VAL A 104 0.52 6.62 5.53
C VAL A 104 0.00 7.66 6.52
N THR A 105 0.84 8.06 7.46
CA THR A 105 0.53 9.08 8.46
C THR A 105 1.46 10.27 8.19
N LYS A 106 0.87 11.43 7.86
CA LYS A 106 1.61 12.66 7.63
C LYS A 106 2.26 13.12 8.93
N ALA A 107 3.58 13.30 8.91
CA ALA A 107 4.29 13.88 10.04
C ALA A 107 3.99 15.39 10.12
N ALA A 108 3.73 15.91 11.32
CA ALA A 108 3.31 17.30 11.53
C ALA A 108 4.45 18.34 11.39
N GLY A 109 5.64 17.97 10.92
CA GLY A 109 6.87 18.74 11.14
C GLY A 109 7.63 19.23 9.91
N THR A 110 7.33 18.74 8.70
CA THR A 110 8.10 19.08 7.50
C THR A 110 7.46 20.28 6.81
N LYS A 111 7.98 21.48 7.10
CA LYS A 111 7.76 22.63 6.21
C LYS A 111 8.32 22.25 4.84
N LYS A 112 7.48 22.36 3.81
CA LYS A 112 7.91 22.23 2.41
C LYS A 112 8.98 23.27 2.08
#